data_AF-A0A0Q4WQC4-F1
#
_entry.id   AF-A0A0Q4WQC4-F1
#
_cell.length_a   1.000
_cell.length_b   1.000
_cell.length_c   1.000
_cell.angle_alpha   90.00
_cell.angle_beta   90.00
_cell.angle_gamma   90.00
#
_symmetry.space_group_name_H-M   'P 1'
#
loop_
_entity.id
_entity.type
_entity.pdbx_description
1 polymer ?
#
loop_
_entity_poly.entity_id
_entity_poly.type
_entity_poly.pdbx_seq_one_letter_code
_entity_poly.pdbx_strand_id
1 'polypeptide(L)'
;MMRPVYLTAAITLSVAVPAHADECDGLAARIASEIGAKVGRRQGPSIDLKIPNGTKIDLTCRSEPIVQAASGDPTPSAVYFQDLAIAGAAATRENAGAVQSAIGKAYETSLRERRKSFIQQNGWSASCYTDPSGSIRTLCSVGRIPPG
;
A
#
# COMPACT_ATOMS: atom_id res chain seq x y z
N MET A 1 58.75 -30.61 -5.62
CA MET A 1 58.23 -29.72 -6.68
C MET A 1 56.72 -29.63 -6.53
N MET A 2 56.23 -28.41 -6.30
CA MET A 2 54.81 -28.03 -6.14
C MET A 2 53.97 -28.32 -7.38
N ARG A 3 52.67 -28.58 -7.19
CA ARG A 3 51.56 -27.84 -7.85
C ARG A 3 50.20 -28.17 -7.21
N PRO A 4 49.49 -27.19 -6.62
CA PRO A 4 48.13 -27.36 -6.12
C PRO A 4 47.10 -27.18 -7.24
N VAL A 5 46.09 -28.05 -7.29
CA VAL A 5 44.91 -27.90 -8.15
C VAL A 5 43.89 -27.07 -7.38
N TYR A 6 43.80 -25.78 -7.70
CA TYR A 6 42.68 -24.93 -7.27
C TYR A 6 41.58 -25.04 -8.31
N LEU A 7 40.53 -25.82 -8.02
CA LEU A 7 39.28 -25.77 -8.78
C LEU A 7 38.46 -24.61 -8.21
N THR A 8 38.59 -23.44 -8.84
CA THR A 8 37.78 -22.25 -8.53
C THR A 8 36.32 -22.54 -8.85
N ALA A 9 35.51 -22.76 -7.81
CA ALA A 9 34.06 -22.77 -7.90
C ALA A 9 33.57 -21.33 -8.08
N ALA A 10 33.28 -20.94 -9.32
CA ALA A 10 32.61 -19.69 -9.63
C ALA A 10 31.11 -19.84 -9.36
N ILE A 11 30.68 -19.54 -8.14
CA ILE A 11 29.26 -19.39 -7.80
C ILE A 11 28.86 -17.95 -8.17
N THR A 12 28.35 -17.76 -9.39
CA THR A 12 27.63 -16.53 -9.76
C THR A 12 26.23 -16.55 -9.13
N LEU A 13 26.14 -16.09 -7.89
CA LEU A 13 24.87 -15.72 -7.24
C LEU A 13 24.38 -14.40 -7.84
N SER A 14 23.62 -14.48 -8.92
CA SER A 14 22.89 -13.34 -9.50
C SER A 14 21.70 -12.98 -8.60
N VAL A 15 21.95 -12.22 -7.53
CA VAL A 15 20.90 -11.60 -6.71
C VAL A 15 20.31 -10.41 -7.48
N ALA A 16 19.45 -10.68 -8.45
CA ALA A 16 18.72 -9.64 -9.18
C ALA A 16 17.46 -9.21 -8.39
N VAL A 17 17.61 -8.46 -7.28
CA VAL A 17 16.46 -7.85 -6.59
C VAL A 17 16.69 -6.43 -5.99
N PRO A 18 17.31 -5.42 -6.67
CA PRO A 18 17.32 -4.05 -6.12
C PRO A 18 16.28 -3.11 -6.74
N ALA A 19 16.02 -3.16 -8.06
CA ALA A 19 15.33 -2.06 -8.74
C ALA A 19 13.90 -1.75 -8.23
N HIS A 20 13.07 -2.76 -8.03
CA HIS A 20 11.71 -2.54 -7.52
C HIS A 20 11.65 -2.20 -6.03
N ALA A 21 12.66 -2.62 -5.26
CA ALA A 21 12.76 -2.23 -3.86
C ALA A 21 13.06 -0.73 -3.76
N ASP A 22 13.99 -0.23 -4.58
CA ASP A 22 14.39 1.17 -4.63
C ASP A 22 13.24 2.09 -5.08
N GLU A 23 12.49 1.69 -6.12
CA GLU A 23 11.31 2.45 -6.59
C GLU A 23 10.21 2.52 -5.52
N CYS A 24 9.95 1.40 -4.83
CA CYS A 24 8.93 1.38 -3.79
C CYS A 24 9.36 2.15 -2.53
N ASP A 25 10.63 2.10 -2.15
CA ASP A 25 11.17 2.90 -1.05
C ASP A 25 11.10 4.39 -1.38
N GLY A 26 11.37 4.77 -2.63
CA GLY A 26 11.16 6.12 -3.14
C GLY A 26 9.68 6.56 -3.06
N LEU A 27 8.76 5.68 -3.46
CA LEU A 27 7.32 5.93 -3.33
C LEU A 27 6.90 6.07 -1.87
N ALA A 28 7.38 5.20 -0.98
CA ALA A 28 7.11 5.26 0.46
C ALA A 28 7.58 6.58 1.06
N ALA A 29 8.80 7.02 0.73
CA ALA A 29 9.36 8.28 1.21
C ALA A 29 8.54 9.48 0.70
N ARG A 30 8.12 9.45 -0.56
CA ARG A 30 7.26 10.49 -1.15
C ARG A 30 5.91 10.56 -0.43
N ILE A 31 5.20 9.43 -0.31
CA ILE A 31 3.91 9.38 0.38
C ILE A 31 4.06 9.88 1.81
N ALA A 32 5.10 9.42 2.52
CA ALA A 32 5.35 9.84 3.89
C ALA A 32 5.52 11.36 4.02
N SER A 33 6.24 11.98 3.08
CA SER A 33 6.39 13.44 3.04
C SER A 33 5.07 14.16 2.76
N GLU A 34 4.22 13.64 1.86
CA GLU A 34 2.97 14.29 1.46
C GLU A 34 1.90 14.27 2.57
N ILE A 35 1.86 13.21 3.38
CA ILE A 35 0.87 13.05 4.47
C ILE A 35 1.42 13.34 5.87
N GLY A 36 2.67 13.80 5.97
CA GLY A 36 3.33 14.06 7.26
C GLY A 36 3.58 12.79 8.09
N ALA A 37 3.75 11.64 7.45
CA ALA A 37 4.10 10.38 8.09
C ALA A 37 5.62 10.18 8.17
N LYS A 38 6.03 9.11 8.87
CA LYS A 38 7.40 8.59 8.82
C LYS A 38 7.39 7.20 8.19
N VAL A 39 8.36 6.94 7.31
CA VAL A 39 8.61 5.58 6.81
C VAL A 39 8.98 4.69 7.99
N GLY A 40 8.24 3.62 8.15
CA GLY A 40 8.33 2.68 9.25
C GLY A 40 9.14 1.44 8.88
N ARG A 41 8.68 0.28 9.36
CA ARG A 41 9.37 -0.99 9.15
C ARG A 41 8.93 -1.59 7.82
N ARG A 42 9.86 -2.24 7.12
CA ARG A 42 9.53 -3.16 6.02
C ARG A 42 9.19 -4.54 6.58
N GLN A 43 8.07 -5.10 6.15
CA GLN A 43 7.57 -6.42 6.54
C GLN A 43 7.16 -7.20 5.28
N GLY A 44 8.00 -8.15 4.85
CA GLY A 44 7.82 -8.83 3.58
C GLY A 44 7.79 -7.83 2.40
N PRO A 45 6.78 -7.87 1.52
CA PRO A 45 6.64 -6.90 0.44
C PRO A 45 6.11 -5.54 0.90
N SER A 46 5.74 -5.37 2.18
CA SER A 46 5.07 -4.16 2.64
C SER A 46 5.99 -3.20 3.40
N ILE A 47 5.69 -1.91 3.33
CA ILE A 47 6.31 -0.84 4.11
C ILE A 47 5.22 -0.14 4.93
N ASP A 48 5.38 -0.13 6.26
CA ASP A 48 4.49 0.63 7.14
C ASP A 48 4.79 2.12 7.05
N LEU A 49 3.76 2.96 6.97
CA LEU A 49 3.85 4.42 7.12
C LEU A 49 3.19 4.81 8.44
N LYS A 50 3.98 5.40 9.34
CA LYS A 50 3.54 5.79 10.68
C LYS A 50 3.03 7.23 10.66
N ILE A 51 1.73 7.39 10.84
CA ILE A 51 1.09 8.70 10.89
C ILE A 51 0.90 9.12 12.36
N PRO A 52 1.21 10.37 12.74
CA PRO A 52 1.07 10.83 14.13
C PRO A 52 -0.34 10.69 14.71
N ASN A 53 -1.37 10.72 13.86
CA ASN A 53 -2.77 10.61 14.25
C ASN A 53 -3.23 9.18 14.62
N GLY A 54 -2.33 8.19 14.54
CA GLY A 54 -2.62 6.79 14.87
C GLY A 54 -3.18 5.96 13.70
N THR A 55 -3.44 6.57 12.54
CA THR A 55 -3.78 5.84 11.31
C THR A 55 -2.57 5.01 10.86
N LYS A 56 -2.81 3.75 10.52
CA LYS A 56 -1.80 2.87 9.95
C LYS A 56 -2.02 2.79 8.44
N ILE A 57 -1.03 3.25 7.68
CA ILE A 57 -0.96 3.02 6.25
C ILE A 57 0.10 1.95 5.96
N ASP A 58 -0.24 0.99 5.10
CA ASP A 58 0.65 -0.04 4.55
C ASP A 58 0.82 0.22 3.05
N LEU A 59 2.05 0.26 2.57
CA LEU A 59 2.36 0.25 1.14
C LEU A 59 2.90 -1.13 0.77
N THR A 60 2.09 -1.94 0.07
CA THR A 60 2.53 -3.22 -0.47
C THR A 60 3.28 -3.01 -1.79
N CYS A 61 4.59 -3.25 -1.76
CA CYS A 61 5.50 -3.19 -2.91
C CYS A 61 5.35 -4.43 -3.79
N ARG A 62 4.78 -4.22 -4.97
CA ARG A 62 4.71 -5.19 -6.07
C ARG A 62 4.78 -4.42 -7.40
N SER A 63 4.68 -5.11 -8.54
CA SER A 63 4.70 -4.45 -9.86
C SER A 63 3.71 -3.29 -10.00
N GLU A 64 2.54 -3.43 -9.37
CA GLU A 64 1.52 -2.40 -9.24
C GLU A 64 1.22 -2.17 -7.74
N PRO A 65 1.79 -1.13 -7.11
CA PRO A 65 1.70 -0.90 -5.67
C PRO A 65 0.26 -0.76 -5.16
N ILE A 66 0.04 -1.24 -3.94
CA ILE A 66 -1.25 -1.12 -3.25
C ILE A 66 -1.02 -0.39 -1.93
N VAL A 67 -1.81 0.64 -1.69
CA VAL A 67 -1.85 1.34 -0.41
C VAL A 67 -3.06 0.86 0.37
N GLN A 68 -2.89 0.54 1.64
CA GLN A 68 -3.99 0.18 2.53
C GLN A 68 -3.98 1.07 3.77
N ALA A 69 -5.15 1.42 4.29
CA ALA A 69 -5.29 2.01 5.60
C ALA A 69 -6.19 1.12 6.46
N ALA A 70 -5.83 0.95 7.72
CA ALA A 70 -6.59 0.19 8.69
C ALA A 70 -7.00 1.08 9.88
N SER A 71 -8.24 0.94 10.34
CA SER A 71 -8.78 1.61 11.51
C SER A 71 -9.45 0.62 12.45
N GLY A 72 -9.24 0.81 13.75
CA GLY A 72 -10.01 0.14 14.80
C GLY A 72 -11.39 0.76 15.03
N ASP A 73 -11.73 1.85 14.35
CA ASP A 73 -13.03 2.52 14.40
C ASP A 73 -13.90 2.08 13.21
N PRO A 74 -15.18 1.70 13.41
CA PRO A 74 -16.10 1.40 12.30
C PRO A 74 -16.48 2.65 11.50
N THR A 75 -16.21 3.83 12.05
CA THR A 75 -16.41 5.17 11.48
C THR A 75 -15.13 5.99 11.55
N PRO A 76 -14.13 5.71 10.68
CA PRO A 76 -12.86 6.43 10.71
C PRO A 76 -13.04 7.94 10.51
N SER A 77 -12.05 8.71 10.97
CA SER A 77 -12.04 10.16 10.83
C SER A 77 -11.94 10.60 9.36
N ALA A 78 -12.30 11.86 9.06
CA ALA A 78 -12.08 12.43 7.74
C ALA A 78 -10.60 12.37 7.31
N VAL A 79 -9.68 12.52 8.28
CA VAL A 79 -8.23 12.47 8.04
C VAL A 79 -7.78 11.08 7.57
N TYR A 80 -8.37 9.99 8.09
CA TYR A 80 -8.10 8.63 7.59
C TYR A 80 -8.37 8.53 6.08
N PHE A 81 -9.49 9.07 5.61
CA PHE A 81 -9.86 9.03 4.21
C PHE A 81 -8.99 9.96 3.35
N GLN A 82 -8.61 11.11 3.89
CA GLN A 82 -7.72 12.06 3.23
C GLN A 82 -6.30 11.50 3.05
N ASP A 83 -5.71 10.97 4.11
CA ASP A 83 -4.36 10.39 4.09
C ASP A 83 -4.30 9.20 3.11
N LEU A 84 -5.31 8.31 3.16
CA LEU A 84 -5.41 7.20 2.20
C LEU A 84 -5.60 7.68 0.77
N ALA A 85 -6.36 8.76 0.54
CA ALA A 85 -6.57 9.28 -0.79
C ALA A 85 -5.30 9.89 -1.39
N ILE A 86 -4.52 10.62 -0.61
CA ILE A 86 -3.22 11.17 -1.03
C ILE A 86 -2.25 10.03 -1.34
N ALA A 87 -2.10 9.08 -0.43
CA ALA A 87 -1.22 7.94 -0.62
C ALA A 87 -1.65 7.06 -1.82
N GLY A 88 -2.95 6.80 -1.96
CA GLY A 88 -3.52 6.06 -3.08
C GLY A 88 -3.29 6.76 -4.42
N ALA A 89 -3.44 8.09 -4.47
CA ALA A 89 -3.17 8.89 -5.66
C ALA A 89 -1.71 8.80 -6.11
N ALA A 90 -0.76 8.78 -5.17
CA ALA A 90 0.64 8.56 -5.50
C ALA A 90 0.89 7.17 -6.12
N ALA A 91 0.25 6.14 -5.59
CA ALA A 91 0.39 4.76 -6.10
C ALA A 91 -0.29 4.54 -7.46
N THR A 92 -1.45 5.16 -7.69
CA THR A 92 -2.21 4.99 -8.95
C THR A 92 -1.89 6.03 -10.01
N ARG A 93 -1.16 7.10 -9.64
CA ARG A 93 -0.88 8.29 -10.48
C ARG A 93 -2.17 9.02 -10.89
N GLU A 94 -3.12 9.10 -9.98
CA GLU A 94 -4.45 9.69 -10.19
C GLU A 94 -4.63 10.96 -9.36
N ASN A 95 -5.73 11.67 -9.59
CA ASN A 95 -6.10 12.81 -8.75
C ASN A 95 -6.63 12.34 -7.37
N ALA A 96 -6.12 12.94 -6.29
CA ALA A 96 -6.53 12.60 -4.91
C ALA A 96 -8.04 12.76 -4.66
N GLY A 97 -8.70 13.76 -5.27
CA GLY A 97 -10.15 13.93 -5.15
C GLY A 97 -10.95 12.79 -5.81
N ALA A 98 -10.47 12.27 -6.94
CA ALA A 98 -11.07 11.10 -7.59
C ALA A 98 -10.89 9.84 -6.75
N VAL A 99 -9.70 9.65 -6.18
CA VAL A 99 -9.40 8.55 -5.24
C VAL A 99 -10.28 8.65 -3.98
N GLN A 100 -10.36 9.84 -3.37
CA GLN A 100 -11.19 10.08 -2.19
C GLN A 100 -12.67 9.78 -2.45
N SER A 101 -13.21 10.21 -3.60
CA SER A 101 -14.60 9.91 -3.97
C SER A 101 -14.84 8.40 -4.11
N ALA A 102 -13.91 7.67 -4.74
CA ALA A 102 -14.02 6.22 -4.89
C ALA A 102 -13.93 5.48 -3.55
N ILE A 103 -13.01 5.89 -2.67
CA ILE A 103 -12.92 5.35 -1.30
C ILE A 103 -14.24 5.59 -0.54
N GLY A 104 -14.78 6.82 -0.58
CA GLY A 104 -16.04 7.15 0.08
C GLY A 104 -17.20 6.26 -0.38
N LYS A 105 -17.37 6.10 -1.70
CA LYS A 105 -18.40 5.21 -2.27
C LYS A 105 -18.19 3.74 -1.86
N ALA A 106 -16.94 3.27 -1.86
CA ALA A 106 -16.62 1.92 -1.43
C ALA A 106 -16.96 1.70 0.05
N TYR A 107 -16.60 2.66 0.91
CA TYR A 107 -16.86 2.62 2.35
C TYR A 107 -18.36 2.64 2.66
N GLU A 108 -19.11 3.58 2.10
CA GLU A 108 -20.57 3.68 2.28
C GLU A 108 -21.29 2.41 1.83
N THR A 109 -20.85 1.84 0.71
CA THR A 109 -21.38 0.57 0.20
C THR A 109 -21.04 -0.59 1.12
N SER A 110 -19.80 -0.65 1.62
CA SER A 110 -19.38 -1.69 2.56
C SER A 110 -20.19 -1.65 3.86
N LEU A 111 -20.42 -0.45 4.41
CA LEU A 111 -21.26 -0.25 5.60
C LEU A 111 -22.70 -0.72 5.38
N ARG A 112 -23.30 -0.33 4.26
CA ARG A 112 -24.69 -0.66 3.93
C ARG A 112 -24.88 -2.15 3.70
N GLU A 113 -23.97 -2.76 2.95
CA GLU A 113 -24.13 -4.14 2.47
C GLU A 113 -23.41 -5.17 3.34
N ARG A 114 -22.67 -4.74 4.35
CA ARG A 114 -21.92 -5.60 5.30
C ARG A 114 -20.98 -6.59 4.60
N ARG A 115 -20.42 -6.16 3.47
CA ARG A 115 -19.46 -6.94 2.68
C ARG A 115 -18.37 -6.03 2.11
N LYS A 116 -17.30 -6.63 1.59
CA LYS A 116 -16.27 -5.88 0.88
C LYS A 116 -16.87 -5.26 -0.39
N SER A 117 -16.60 -3.96 -0.59
CA SER A 117 -17.01 -3.22 -1.78
C SER A 117 -15.80 -2.81 -2.59
N PHE A 118 -15.98 -2.65 -3.90
CA PHE A 118 -14.95 -2.26 -4.87
C PHE A 118 -15.51 -1.20 -5.81
N ILE A 119 -14.72 -0.17 -6.07
CA ILE A 119 -14.97 0.83 -7.11
C ILE A 119 -13.77 0.76 -8.06
N GLN A 120 -14.01 0.39 -9.30
CA GLN A 120 -12.99 0.28 -10.34
C GLN A 120 -13.21 1.35 -11.39
N GLN A 121 -12.14 2.04 -11.78
CA GLN A 121 -12.17 3.06 -12.84
C GLN A 121 -10.75 3.29 -13.35
N ASN A 122 -10.59 3.66 -14.62
CA ASN A 122 -9.31 4.06 -15.23
C ASN A 122 -8.11 3.11 -14.97
N GLY A 123 -8.34 1.80 -14.86
CA GLY A 123 -7.28 0.82 -14.60
C GLY A 123 -6.77 0.81 -13.17
N TRP A 124 -7.52 1.34 -12.21
CA TRP A 124 -7.26 1.23 -10.78
C TRP A 124 -8.54 0.92 -10.00
N SER A 125 -8.38 0.60 -8.72
CA SER A 125 -9.51 0.31 -7.84
C SER A 125 -9.31 0.87 -6.43
N ALA A 126 -10.41 1.29 -5.82
CA ALA A 126 -10.54 1.44 -4.38
C ALA A 126 -11.42 0.32 -3.84
N SER A 127 -11.09 -0.23 -2.68
CA SER A 127 -11.93 -1.19 -1.98
C SER A 127 -12.01 -0.85 -0.51
N CYS A 128 -13.14 -1.16 0.12
CA CYS A 128 -13.31 -1.04 1.56
C CYS A 128 -14.05 -2.24 2.12
N TYR A 129 -13.66 -2.62 3.33
CA TYR A 129 -14.28 -3.61 4.17
C TYR A 129 -14.55 -2.99 5.53
N THR A 130 -15.73 -3.25 6.08
CA THR A 130 -16.13 -2.83 7.43
C THR A 130 -16.61 -4.03 8.23
N ASP A 131 -16.15 -4.13 9.47
CA ASP A 131 -16.51 -5.19 10.42
C ASP A 131 -16.86 -4.56 11.77
N PRO A 132 -18.10 -4.69 12.27
CA PRO A 132 -18.46 -4.16 13.57
C PRO A 132 -17.81 -4.92 14.74
N SER A 133 -17.31 -6.13 14.52
CA SER A 133 -16.88 -7.08 15.55
C SER A 133 -15.37 -7.32 15.62
N GLY A 134 -14.66 -7.09 14.52
CA GLY A 134 -13.21 -7.30 14.43
C GLY A 134 -12.35 -6.24 15.13
N SER A 135 -11.06 -6.53 15.27
CA SER A 135 -10.04 -5.58 15.74
C SER A 135 -9.64 -4.55 14.68
N ILE A 136 -9.83 -4.89 13.40
CA ILE A 136 -9.79 -3.97 12.26
C ILE A 136 -11.23 -3.78 11.82
N ARG A 137 -11.82 -2.65 12.19
CA ARG A 137 -13.23 -2.36 11.93
C ARG A 137 -13.47 -1.69 10.60
N THR A 138 -12.45 -1.02 10.07
CA THR A 138 -12.44 -0.52 8.70
C THR A 138 -11.08 -0.78 8.08
N LEU A 139 -11.09 -1.37 6.88
CA LEU A 139 -9.90 -1.57 6.05
C LEU A 139 -10.22 -1.08 4.65
N CYS A 140 -9.52 -0.06 4.18
CA CYS A 140 -9.64 0.41 2.80
C CYS A 140 -8.31 0.26 2.06
N SER A 141 -8.37 0.02 0.76
CA SER A 141 -7.21 -0.15 -0.11
C SER A 141 -7.38 0.55 -1.44
N VAL A 142 -6.28 1.04 -2.00
CA VAL A 142 -6.22 1.66 -3.33
C VAL A 142 -5.03 1.08 -4.08
N GLY A 143 -5.20 0.72 -5.35
CA GLY A 143 -4.10 0.24 -6.17
C GLY A 143 -4.48 0.08 -7.64
N ARG A 144 -3.47 -0.02 -8.49
CA ARG A 144 -3.63 -0.26 -9.92
C ARG A 144 -4.09 -1.70 -10.17
N ILE A 145 -4.95 -1.86 -11.18
CA ILE A 145 -5.39 -3.16 -11.66
C ILE A 145 -4.31 -3.65 -12.64
N PRO A 146 -3.67 -4.81 -12.39
CA PRO A 146 -2.68 -5.35 -13.31
C PRO A 146 -3.28 -5.57 -14.71
N PRO A 147 -2.53 -5.28 -15.80
CA PRO A 147 -2.92 -5.75 -17.12
C PRO A 147 -2.94 -7.29 -17.11
N GLY A 148 -4.03 -7.87 -17.63
CA GLY A 148 -4.21 -9.32 -17.72
C GLY A 148 -3.39 -9.97 -18.81
#